data_AF-A0A368F892-F1
#
_entry.id   AF-A0A368F892-F1
#
_cell.length_a   1.000
_cell.length_b   1.000
_cell.length_c   1.000
_cell.angle_alpha   90.00
_cell.angle_beta   90.00
_cell.angle_gamma   90.00
#
_symmetry.space_group_name_H-M   'P 1'
#
loop_
_entity.id
_entity.type
_entity.pdbx_description
1 polymer ?
#
loop_
_entity_poly.entity_id
_entity_poly.type
_entity_poly.pdbx_seq_one_letter_code
_entity_poly.pdbx_strand_id
1 'polypeptide(L)'
;ADAKQKKKANFEAVKFAVVGFGPSSDGEANFNRASRTVLKRMKILGSKQIMNVALFDTEQPGNNPEKFVEQNSLLEFSESEISQRYTNLS
;
A
#
# COMPACT_ATOMS: atom_id res chain seq x y z
N ALA A 1 -31.94 27.48 -3.34
CA ALA A 1 -31.73 26.07 -2.97
C ALA A 1 -30.24 25.78 -3.09
N ASP A 2 -29.51 25.85 -1.97
CA ASP A 2 -28.07 25.62 -1.91
C ASP A 2 -27.75 24.13 -1.96
N ALA A 3 -27.54 23.61 -3.17
CA ALA A 3 -26.91 22.32 -3.35
C ALA A 3 -25.43 22.44 -2.96
N LYS A 4 -25.10 22.08 -1.72
CA LYS A 4 -23.72 21.91 -1.25
C LYS A 4 -22.98 20.99 -2.24
N GLN A 5 -22.18 21.57 -3.14
CA GLN A 5 -21.32 20.82 -4.04
C GLN A 5 -20.32 20.04 -3.19
N LYS A 6 -20.56 18.74 -3.01
CA LYS A 6 -19.56 17.83 -2.45
C LYS A 6 -18.38 17.82 -3.43
N LYS A 7 -17.28 18.47 -3.05
CA LYS A 7 -16.03 18.44 -3.78
C LYS A 7 -15.66 16.97 -4.01
N LYS A 8 -15.61 16.53 -5.27
CA LYS A 8 -15.16 15.17 -5.59
C LYS A 8 -13.71 15.03 -5.14
N ALA A 9 -13.40 13.96 -4.41
CA ALA A 9 -12.03 13.68 -4.02
C ALA A 9 -11.18 13.44 -5.28
N ASN A 10 -10.02 14.10 -5.36
CA ASN A 10 -9.06 13.89 -6.44
C ASN A 10 -8.08 12.78 -6.03
N PHE A 11 -8.29 11.58 -6.55
CA PHE A 11 -7.48 10.42 -6.26
C PHE A 11 -6.23 10.29 -7.15
N GLU A 12 -6.12 11.07 -8.23
CA GLU A 12 -4.95 11.06 -9.13
C GLU A 12 -3.69 11.59 -8.44
N ALA A 13 -3.86 12.55 -7.52
CA ALA A 13 -2.76 13.08 -6.70
C ALA A 13 -2.35 12.14 -5.55
N VAL A 14 -3.12 11.07 -5.29
CA VAL A 14 -2.87 10.18 -4.16
C VAL A 14 -1.86 9.10 -4.54
N LYS A 15 -0.78 9.05 -3.77
CA LYS A 15 0.17 7.94 -3.75
C LYS A 15 -0.19 6.98 -2.63
N PHE A 16 -0.15 5.66 -2.88
CA PHE A 16 -0.58 4.68 -1.87
C PHE A 16 0.23 3.38 -1.90
N ALA A 17 0.26 2.73 -0.74
CA ALA A 17 0.73 1.37 -0.53
C ALA A 17 -0.38 0.57 0.15
N VAL A 18 -0.42 -0.75 -0.04
CA VAL A 18 -1.37 -1.63 0.65
C VAL A 18 -0.61 -2.76 1.31
N VAL A 19 -0.91 -2.94 2.59
CA VAL A 19 -0.48 -4.06 3.41
C VAL A 19 -1.73 -4.77 3.89
N GLY A 20 -1.77 -6.09 3.74
CA GLY A 20 -2.90 -6.88 4.16
C GLY A 20 -2.50 -7.95 5.15
N PHE A 21 -3.38 -8.16 6.12
CA PHE A 21 -3.35 -9.28 7.04
C PHE A 21 -4.71 -9.97 6.93
N GLY A 22 -4.70 -11.25 6.58
CA GLY A 22 -5.92 -12.04 6.52
C GLY A 22 -5.62 -13.53 6.44
N PRO A 23 -6.50 -14.38 6.98
CA PRO A 23 -6.30 -15.82 7.00
C PRO A 23 -6.49 -16.41 5.61
N SER A 24 -5.73 -17.46 5.28
CA SER A 24 -5.91 -18.22 4.05
C SER A 24 -6.92 -19.38 4.21
N SER A 25 -7.22 -19.80 5.45
CA SER A 25 -8.18 -20.87 5.77
C SER A 25 -9.60 -20.64 5.23
N ASP A 26 -10.02 -19.39 5.11
CA ASP A 26 -11.32 -19.02 4.52
C ASP A 26 -11.37 -19.14 2.98
N GLY A 27 -10.30 -19.68 2.38
CA GLY A 27 -10.14 -19.91 0.95
C GLY A 27 -9.58 -18.72 0.19
N GLU A 28 -9.04 -18.98 -1.01
CA GLU A 28 -8.35 -17.98 -1.85
C GLU A 28 -9.22 -16.74 -2.18
N ALA A 29 -10.53 -16.93 -2.30
CA ALA A 29 -11.48 -15.84 -2.55
C ALA A 29 -11.55 -14.84 -1.38
N ASN A 30 -11.33 -15.31 -0.15
CA ASN A 30 -11.42 -14.50 1.06
C ASN A 30 -10.06 -14.10 1.63
N PHE A 31 -8.99 -14.79 1.24
CA PHE A 31 -7.62 -14.44 1.61
C PHE A 31 -7.33 -12.96 1.29
N ASN A 32 -7.05 -12.18 2.34
CA ASN A 32 -6.75 -10.75 2.24
C ASN A 32 -7.79 -9.93 1.45
N ARG A 33 -9.06 -10.33 1.48
CA ARG A 33 -10.13 -9.75 0.65
C ARG A 33 -10.29 -8.24 0.83
N ALA A 34 -10.16 -7.73 2.05
CA ALA A 34 -10.23 -6.29 2.32
C ALA A 34 -9.12 -5.54 1.58
N SER A 35 -7.86 -5.95 1.78
CA SER A 35 -6.68 -5.33 1.16
C SER A 35 -6.71 -5.43 -0.36
N ARG A 36 -7.10 -6.59 -0.91
CA ARG A 36 -7.30 -6.77 -2.37
C ARG A 36 -8.39 -5.85 -2.91
N THR A 37 -9.47 -5.65 -2.15
CA THR A 37 -10.55 -4.74 -2.52
C THR A 37 -10.08 -3.29 -2.54
N VAL A 38 -9.37 -2.85 -1.51
CA VAL A 38 -8.79 -1.49 -1.44
C VAL A 38 -7.82 -1.27 -2.61
N LEU A 39 -6.89 -2.20 -2.85
CA LEU A 39 -5.96 -2.15 -3.97
C LEU A 39 -6.68 -1.94 -5.31
N LYS A 40 -7.73 -2.75 -5.57
CA LYS A 40 -8.52 -2.65 -6.79
C LYS A 40 -9.23 -1.29 -6.89
N ARG A 41 -9.82 -0.80 -5.79
CA ARG A 41 -10.54 0.48 -5.78
C ARG A 41 -9.62 1.67 -5.98
N MET A 42 -8.47 1.70 -5.31
CA MET A 42 -7.47 2.76 -5.47
C MET A 42 -6.94 2.85 -6.92
N LYS A 43 -6.72 1.69 -7.57
CA LYS A 43 -6.36 1.65 -9.00
C LYS A 43 -7.46 2.20 -9.91
N ILE A 44 -8.72 1.81 -9.68
CA ILE A 44 -9.87 2.33 -10.46
C ILE A 44 -10.01 3.85 -10.29
N LEU A 45 -9.69 4.38 -9.12
CA LEU A 45 -9.77 5.80 -8.81
C LEU A 45 -8.58 6.62 -9.36
N GLY A 46 -7.60 5.98 -10.01
CA GLY A 46 -6.46 6.66 -10.64
C GLY A 46 -5.29 6.97 -9.69
N SER A 47 -5.30 6.43 -8.46
CA SER A 47 -4.20 6.61 -7.53
C SER A 47 -2.93 5.88 -7.97
N LYS A 48 -1.76 6.43 -7.63
CA LYS A 48 -0.45 5.86 -7.98
C LYS A 48 0.04 4.93 -6.87
N GLN A 49 0.15 3.64 -7.17
CA GLN A 49 0.77 2.67 -6.26
C GLN A 49 2.30 2.91 -6.20
N ILE A 50 2.86 3.03 -4.99
CA ILE A 50 4.30 3.33 -4.81
C ILE A 50 5.16 2.09 -4.53
N MET A 51 4.54 1.00 -4.05
CA MET A 51 5.23 -0.26 -3.75
C MET A 51 4.32 -1.45 -4.05
N ASN A 52 4.92 -2.63 -4.23
CA ASN A 52 4.16 -3.87 -4.38
C ASN A 52 3.28 -4.13 -3.16
N VAL A 53 2.13 -4.76 -3.38
CA VAL A 53 1.23 -5.14 -2.29
C VAL A 53 1.88 -6.27 -1.48
N ALA A 54 1.89 -6.13 -0.16
CA ALA A 54 2.32 -7.17 0.77
C ALA A 54 1.08 -7.77 1.44
N LEU A 55 0.86 -9.08 1.26
CA LEU A 55 -0.28 -9.80 1.83
C LEU A 55 0.24 -10.91 2.75
N PHE A 56 -0.06 -10.78 4.03
CA PHE A 56 0.39 -11.70 5.06
C PHE A 56 -0.75 -12.65 5.44
N ASP A 57 -0.39 -13.92 5.55
CA ASP A 57 -1.26 -14.95 6.09
C ASP A 57 -1.12 -14.98 7.61
N THR A 58 -2.17 -14.60 8.31
CA THR A 58 -2.19 -14.49 9.78
C THR A 58 -2.11 -15.84 10.48
N GLU A 59 -2.33 -16.94 9.75
CA GLU A 59 -2.26 -18.30 10.29
C GLU A 59 -0.86 -18.91 10.14
N GLN A 60 0.01 -18.27 9.35
CA GLN A 60 1.40 -18.69 9.22
C GLN A 60 2.26 -18.05 10.31
N PRO A 61 3.03 -18.86 11.07
CA PRO A 61 3.87 -18.35 12.13
C PRO A 61 4.94 -17.41 11.58
N GLY A 62 5.10 -16.26 12.22
CA GLY A 62 6.06 -15.25 11.82
C GLY A 62 5.59 -14.27 10.74
N ASN A 63 4.31 -14.29 10.36
CA ASN A 63 3.68 -13.25 9.54
C ASN A 63 3.02 -12.19 10.44
N ASN A 64 3.85 -11.47 11.19
CA ASN A 64 3.43 -10.38 12.06
C ASN A 64 3.64 -9.01 11.40
N PRO A 65 2.86 -7.98 11.79
CA PRO A 65 3.01 -6.62 11.25
C PRO A 65 4.40 -6.02 11.41
N GLU A 66 5.14 -6.44 12.44
CA GLU A 66 6.48 -5.94 12.76
C GLU A 66 7.50 -6.23 11.64
N LYS A 67 7.45 -7.41 11.03
CA LYS A 67 8.35 -7.75 9.90
C LYS A 67 8.10 -6.92 8.65
N PHE A 68 6.88 -6.43 8.45
CA PHE A 68 6.60 -5.52 7.33
C PHE A 68 7.32 -4.18 7.52
N VAL A 69 7.37 -3.66 8.75
CA VAL A 69 8.07 -2.40 9.05
C VAL A 69 9.56 -2.54 8.79
N GLU A 70 10.16 -3.68 9.17
CA GLU A 70 11.58 -3.96 8.91
C GLU A 70 11.92 -4.11 7.42
N GLN A 71 11.05 -4.75 6.64
CA GLN A 71 11.28 -4.91 5.19
C GLN A 71 11.15 -3.60 4.42
N ASN A 72 10.30 -2.66 4.88
CA ASN A 72 10.08 -1.39 4.19
C ASN A 72 10.96 -0.25 4.71
N SER A 73 11.49 -0.32 5.94
CA SER A 73 12.53 0.62 6.39
C SER A 73 13.78 0.50 5.52
N LEU A 74 14.14 -0.70 5.04
CA LEU A 74 15.24 -0.91 4.09
C LEU A 74 14.99 -0.26 2.71
N LEU A 75 13.73 -0.21 2.26
CA LEU A 75 13.36 0.45 0.99
C LEU A 75 13.47 1.98 1.11
N GLU A 76 12.97 2.56 2.21
CA GLU A 76 13.11 4.01 2.49
C GLU A 76 14.58 4.43 2.65
N PHE A 77 15.41 3.59 3.29
CA PHE A 77 16.85 3.82 3.36
C PHE A 77 17.50 3.82 1.97
N SER A 78 17.15 2.88 1.08
CA SER A 78 17.75 2.81 -0.26
C SER A 78 17.38 4.00 -1.15
N GLU A 79 16.14 4.49 -1.10
CA GLU A 79 15.71 5.66 -1.86
C GLU A 79 16.39 6.93 -1.35
N SER A 80 16.63 7.02 -0.03
CA SER A 80 17.36 8.13 0.58
C SER A 80 18.83 8.17 0.14
N GLU A 81 19.51 7.01 0.07
CA GLU A 81 20.90 6.92 -0.40
C GLU A 81 21.02 7.23 -1.91
N ILE A 82 20.09 6.72 -2.72
CA ILE A 82 20.04 7.03 -4.15
C ILE A 82 19.84 8.54 -4.35
N SER A 83 18.88 9.15 -3.66
CA SER A 83 18.61 10.57 -3.77
C SER A 83 19.82 11.42 -3.33
N GLN A 84 20.51 11.06 -2.25
CA GLN A 84 21.71 11.79 -1.81
C GLN A 84 22.85 11.71 -2.82
N ARG A 85 23.05 10.55 -3.49
CA ARG A 85 24.07 10.43 -4.54
C ARG A 85 23.80 11.37 -5.72
N TYR A 86 22.53 11.53 -6.12
CA TYR A 86 22.18 12.45 -7.21
C TYR A 86 22.38 13.93 -6.84
N THR A 87 22.12 14.33 -5.59
CA THR A 87 22.35 15.70 -5.12
C THR A 87 23.84 16.06 -5.01
N ASN A 88 24.69 15.08 -4.69
CA ASN A 88 26.14 15.30 -4.54
C ASN A 88 26.92 15.23 -5.87
N LEU A 89 26.24 14.93 -6.98
CA LEU A 89 26.81 14.88 -8.34
C LEU A 89 26.40 16.09 -9.21
N SER A 90 25.56 16.99 -8.69
CA SER A 90 25.15 18.26 -9.33
C SER A 90 25.87 19.46 -8.73
#